data_AF-A0A8J5N9X9-F1
#
_entry.id   AF-A0A8J5N9X9-F1
#
_cell.length_a   1.000
_cell.length_b   1.000
_cell.length_c   1.000
_cell.angle_alpha   90.00
_cell.angle_beta   90.00
_cell.angle_gamma   90.00
#
_symmetry.space_group_name_H-M   'P 1'
#
loop_
_entity.id
_entity.type
_entity.pdbx_description
1 polymer ?
#
loop_
_entity_poly.entity_id
_entity_poly.type
_entity_poly.pdbx_seq_one_letter_code
_entity_poly.pdbx_strand_id
1 'polypeptide(L)' 'MIKSSPINVNATKLSELVDLSLEVLEPPLTTSLTSQELRNLKETPMQVPKWPSHTQSVERCVKMVTEAAGHVYSHERRE' A
#
# COMPACT_ATOMS: atom_id res chain seq x y z
N MET A 1 -18.20 0.47 6.27
CA MET A 1 -17.08 1.43 6.15
C MET A 1 -15.87 0.84 6.84
N ILE A 2 -14.79 0.60 6.09
CA ILE A 2 -13.52 0.12 6.65
C ILE A 2 -12.90 1.32 7.37
N LYS A 3 -12.72 1.23 8.70
CA LYS A 3 -12.06 2.28 9.49
C LYS A 3 -10.54 2.16 9.25
N SER A 4 -9.95 3.12 8.56
CA SER A 4 -8.49 3.25 8.44
C SER A 4 -7.99 4.32 9.39
N SER A 5 -6.81 4.12 9.99
CA SER A 5 -6.15 5.15 10.80
C SER A 5 -5.94 6.43 9.98
N PRO A 6 -6.12 7.62 10.57
CA PRO A 6 -5.86 8.89 9.90
C PRO A 6 -4.38 8.99 9.51
N ILE A 7 -4.11 9.47 8.29
CA ILE A 7 -2.76 9.65 7.76
C ILE A 7 -2.19 11.00 8.22
N ASN A 8 -0.97 10.98 8.74
CA ASN A 8 -0.22 12.18 9.06
C ASN A 8 0.45 12.74 7.78
N VAL A 9 -0.19 13.74 7.17
CA VAL A 9 0.30 14.38 5.94
C VAL A 9 1.63 15.14 6.10
N ASN A 10 2.01 15.45 7.35
CA ASN A 10 3.26 16.16 7.65
C ASN A 10 4.38 15.20 8.10
N ALA A 11 4.18 13.89 7.96
CA ALA A 11 5.18 12.90 8.34
C ALA A 11 6.47 13.08 7.52
N THR A 12 7.60 13.10 8.21
CA THR A 12 8.93 13.15 7.57
C THR A 12 9.55 11.77 7.42
N LYS A 13 9.07 10.81 8.23
CA LYS A 13 9.47 9.40 8.21
C LYS A 13 8.26 8.51 7.99
N LEU A 14 8.46 7.37 7.34
CA LEU A 14 7.40 6.39 7.11
C LEU A 14 6.76 5.89 8.41
N SER A 15 7.56 5.77 9.48
CA SER A 15 7.07 5.38 10.82
C SER A 15 6.12 6.41 11.45
N GLU A 16 6.13 7.65 10.98
CA GLU A 16 5.28 8.75 11.49
C GLU A 16 4.00 8.92 10.66
N LEU A 17 3.87 8.18 9.56
CA LEU A 17 2.78 8.33 8.59
C LEU A 17 1.44 7.87 9.16
N VAL A 18 1.47 6.85 10.01
CA VAL A 18 0.29 6.26 10.66
C VAL A 18 0.64 5.96 12.12
N ASP A 19 -0.25 6.34 13.03
CA ASP A 19 -0.14 5.93 14.43
C ASP A 19 -0.56 4.47 14.60
N LEU A 20 0.43 3.60 14.80
CA LEU A 20 0.24 2.16 15.02
C LEU A 20 -0.19 1.80 16.44
N SER A 21 -0.22 2.78 17.36
CA SER A 21 -0.73 2.59 18.73
C SER A 21 -2.25 2.69 18.82
N LEU A 22 -2.89 3.25 17.79
CA LEU A 22 -4.34 3.22 17.62
C LEU A 22 -4.81 1.80 17.26
N GLU A 23 -6.09 1.51 17.45
CA GLU A 23 -6.70 0.22 17.10
C GLU A 23 -6.56 -0.03 15.59
N VAL A 24 -5.45 -0.65 15.18
CA VAL A 24 -5.15 -0.95 13.79
C VAL A 24 -6.07 -2.08 13.35
N LEU A 25 -7.07 -1.73 12.55
CA LEU A 25 -7.92 -2.71 11.89
C LEU A 25 -7.07 -3.53 10.92
N GLU A 26 -7.30 -4.83 10.93
CA GLU A 26 -6.63 -5.76 10.03
C GLU A 26 -6.76 -5.31 8.56
N PRO A 27 -5.67 -5.36 7.76
CA PRO A 27 -5.73 -5.05 6.34
C PRO A 27 -6.81 -5.91 5.64
N PRO A 28 -7.60 -5.37 4.71
CA PRO A 28 -8.62 -6.15 3.99
C PRO A 28 -8.08 -7.42 3.34
N LEU A 29 -6.80 -7.41 2.95
CA LEU A 29 -6.09 -8.55 2.40
C LEU A 29 -6.00 -9.74 3.35
N THR A 30 -5.90 -9.50 4.66
CA THR A 30 -5.73 -10.56 5.66
C THR A 30 -7.01 -10.87 6.44
N THR A 31 -8.04 -10.02 6.35
CA THR A 31 -9.34 -10.23 7.04
C THR A 31 -10.03 -11.57 6.79
N SER A 32 -9.74 -12.24 5.67
CA SER A 32 -10.29 -13.56 5.34
C SER A 32 -9.42 -14.74 5.81
N LEU A 33 -8.22 -14.46 6.34
CA LEU A 33 -7.24 -15.47 6.73
C LEU A 33 -7.34 -15.79 8.21
N THR A 34 -7.19 -17.06 8.54
CA THR A 34 -7.05 -17.51 9.92
C THR A 34 -5.66 -17.17 10.47
N SER A 35 -5.55 -17.10 11.79
CA SER A 35 -4.25 -16.88 12.45
C SER A 35 -3.21 -17.96 12.12
N GLN A 36 -3.66 -19.19 11.80
CA GLN A 36 -2.76 -20.25 11.39
C GLN A 36 -2.25 -20.05 9.96
N GLU A 37 -3.09 -19.62 9.03
CA GLU A 37 -2.67 -19.28 7.68
C GLU A 37 -1.67 -18.11 7.68
N LEU A 38 -1.90 -17.10 8.54
CA LEU A 38 -0.94 -16.01 8.74
C LEU A 38 0.41 -16.50 9.26
N ARG A 39 0.42 -17.45 10.23
CA ARG A 39 1.66 -18.08 10.70
C ARG A 39 2.36 -18.86 9.60
N ASN A 40 1.62 -19.62 8.81
CA ASN A 40 2.17 -20.39 7.70
C ASN A 40 2.79 -19.49 6.63
N LEU A 41 2.19 -18.34 6.30
CA LEU A 41 2.76 -17.35 5.37
C LEU A 41 4.07 -16.75 5.89
N LYS A 42 4.23 -16.63 7.21
CA LYS A 42 5.46 -16.17 7.83
C LYS A 42 6.57 -17.23 7.74
N GLU A 43 6.24 -18.50 7.94
CA GLU A 43 7.20 -19.62 7.89
C GLU A 43 7.57 -20.00 6.46
N THR A 44 6.60 -19.93 5.55
CA THR A 44 6.74 -20.25 4.13
C THR A 44 6.31 -19.05 3.29
N PRO A 45 7.18 -18.04 3.15
CA PRO A 45 6.85 -16.86 2.39
C PRO A 45 6.62 -17.19 0.90
N MET A 46 5.76 -16.40 0.26
CA MET A 46 5.53 -16.50 -1.18
C MET A 46 6.84 -16.29 -1.95
N GLN A 47 7.19 -17.25 -2.79
CA GLN A 47 8.34 -17.13 -3.68
C GLN A 47 7.95 -16.34 -4.92
N VAL A 48 8.51 -15.14 -5.08
CA VAL A 48 8.29 -14.31 -6.26
C VAL A 48 9.48 -14.38 -7.20
N PRO A 49 9.28 -14.42 -8.53
CA PRO A 49 10.36 -14.24 -9.48
C PRO A 49 11.10 -12.93 -9.25
N LYS A 50 12.37 -12.86 -9.65
CA LYS A 50 13.11 -11.61 -9.67
C LYS A 50 12.60 -10.72 -10.81
N TRP A 51 11.55 -9.94 -10.53
CA TRP A 51 11.02 -8.96 -11.46
C TRP A 51 12.01 -7.80 -11.61
N PRO A 52 12.42 -7.43 -12.83
CA PRO A 52 13.35 -6.32 -13.01
C PRO A 52 12.63 -4.99 -12.75
N SER A 53 13.02 -4.30 -11.67
CA SER A 53 12.38 -3.05 -11.24
C SER A 53 12.78 -1.82 -12.06
N HIS A 54 13.95 -1.83 -12.71
CA HIS A 54 14.52 -0.67 -13.41
C HIS A 54 14.52 -0.83 -14.93
N THR A 55 13.51 -1.52 -15.48
CA THR A 55 13.36 -1.59 -16.92
C THR A 55 12.85 -0.26 -17.46
N GLN A 56 13.22 0.07 -18.70
CA GLN A 56 12.76 1.30 -19.34
C GLN A 56 11.23 1.39 -19.42
N SER A 57 10.54 0.25 -19.54
CA SER A 57 9.07 0.19 -19.52
C SER A 57 8.50 0.55 -18.15
N VAL A 58 9.10 0.08 -17.05
CA VAL A 58 8.67 0.43 -15.68
C VAL A 58 8.85 1.93 -15.44
N GLU A 59 10.01 2.49 -15.78
CA GLU A 59 10.28 3.93 -15.59
C GLU A 59 9.32 4.81 -16.40
N ARG A 60 9.02 4.43 -17.65
CA ARG A 60 8.00 5.12 -18.47
C ARG A 60 6.61 5.00 -17.84
N CYS A 61 6.25 3.83 -17.33
CA CYS A 61 4.95 3.62 -16.68
C CYS A 61 4.80 4.52 -15.44
N VAL A 62 5.80 4.54 -14.56
CA VAL A 62 5.81 5.39 -13.35
C VAL A 62 5.63 6.85 -13.72
N LYS A 63 6.35 7.34 -14.74
CA LYS A 63 6.17 8.71 -15.25
C LYS A 63 4.74 8.98 -15.71
N MET A 64 4.20 8.15 -16.62
CA MET A 64 2.86 8.34 -17.17
C MET A 64 1.77 8.30 -16.08
N VAL A 65 1.86 7.36 -15.14
CA VAL A 65 0.90 7.25 -14.04
C VAL A 65 1.00 8.45 -13.10
N THR A 66 2.21 8.96 -12.85
CA THR A 66 2.41 10.15 -12.00
C THR A 66 1.82 11.40 -12.64
N GLU A 67 2.08 11.60 -13.94
CA GLU A 67 1.50 12.70 -14.72
C GLU A 67 -0.04 12.61 -14.72
N ALA A 68 -0.60 11.43 -15.00
CA ALA A 68 -2.03 11.20 -14.96
C ALA A 68 -2.62 11.44 -13.56
N ALA A 69 -1.98 10.94 -12.50
CA ALA A 69 -2.45 11.12 -11.13
C ALA A 69 -2.46 12.60 -10.70
N GLY A 70 -1.51 13.40 -11.18
CA GLY A 70 -1.49 14.86 -10.95
C GLY A 70 -2.73 15.57 -11.51
N HIS A 71 -3.31 15.07 -12.61
CA HIS A 71 -4.54 15.63 -13.17
C HIS A 71 -5.79 15.29 -12.33
N VAL A 72 -5.74 14.21 -11.56
CA VAL A 72 -6.90 13.62 -10.85
C VAL A 72 -6.73 13.66 -9.32
N TYR A 73 -5.93 14.61 -8.82
CA TYR A 73 -5.54 14.74 -7.40
C TYR A 73 -6.66 15.30 -6.49
N SER A 74 -7.93 14.96 -6.72
CA SER A 74 -9.03 15.21 -5.78
C SER A 74 -10.26 14.38 -6.17
N HIS A 75 -11.17 14.13 -5.22
CA HIS A 75 -12.44 13.45 -5.52
C HIS A 75 -13.28 14.26 -6.53
N GLU A 76 -13.25 15.59 -6.43
CA GLU A 76 -13.91 16.50 -7.39
C GLU A 76 -13.35 16.44 -8.81
N ARG A 77 -12.09 16.00 -8.98
CA ARG A 77 -11.46 15.79 -10.30
C ARG A 77 -11.57 14.35 -10.79
N ARG A 78 -12.12 13.44 -9.96
CA ARG A 78 -12.35 12.02 -10.28
C ARG A 78 -13.74 11.75 -10.87
N GLU A 79 -14.73 12.56 -10.48
CA GLU A 79 -16.08 12.60 -11.05
C GLU A 79 -16.14 13.51 -12.28
#